data_AF-A0A849IW39-F1
#
_entry.id   AF-A0A849IW39-F1
#
_cell.length_a   1.000
_cell.length_b   1.000
_cell.length_c   1.000
_cell.angle_alpha   90.00
_cell.angle_beta   90.00
_cell.angle_gamma   90.00
#
_symmetry.space_group_name_H-M   'P 1'
#
loop_
_entity.id
_entity.type
_entity.pdbx_description
1 polymer ?
#
loop_
_entity_poly.entity_id
_entity_poly.type
_entity_poly.pdbx_seq_one_letter_code
_entity_poly.pdbx_strand_id
1 'polypeptide(L)'
;MTAAGHPVKLSVLRGTLIMFRRRCSKPNCRCAAGNPHESPALAYTENGRTKTLTLTDVEVPEVAAALARYEKARSDLDQAADAGIADLRIRLATPRQRRHK
;
A
#
# COMPACT_ATOMS: atom_id res chain seq x y z
N MET A 1 -3.60 -5.32 31.82
CA MET A 1 -4.43 -5.49 30.60
C MET A 1 -3.59 -5.07 29.42
N THR A 2 -2.77 -5.97 28.89
CA THR A 2 -1.92 -5.72 27.72
C THR A 2 -2.28 -6.81 26.74
N ALA A 3 -3.01 -6.46 25.69
CA ALA A 3 -3.14 -7.34 24.54
C ALA A 3 -1.76 -7.39 23.89
N ALA A 4 -0.99 -8.42 24.23
CA ALA A 4 0.18 -8.80 23.46
C ALA A 4 -0.34 -9.20 22.07
N GLY A 5 -0.17 -8.30 21.09
CA GLY A 5 -0.43 -8.60 19.70
C GLY A 5 0.37 -9.85 19.30
N HIS A 6 -0.31 -10.80 18.66
CA HIS A 6 0.34 -12.00 18.15
C HIS A 6 1.39 -11.59 17.09
N PRO A 7 2.61 -12.17 17.10
CA PRO A 7 3.61 -11.91 16.08
C PRO A 7 3.24 -12.65 14.80
N VAL A 8 2.23 -12.16 14.08
CA VAL A 8 1.98 -12.57 12.71
C VAL A 8 2.76 -11.61 11.83
N LYS A 9 3.90 -12.07 11.32
CA LYS A 9 4.70 -11.31 10.33
C LYS A 9 3.78 -10.86 9.20
N LEU A 10 3.67 -9.55 8.98
CA LEU A 10 2.80 -9.01 7.93
C LEU A 10 3.29 -9.50 6.56
N SER A 11 2.46 -10.19 5.77
CA SER A 11 2.92 -10.74 4.48
C SER A 11 3.12 -9.66 3.41
N VAL A 12 2.07 -8.97 3.00
CA VAL A 12 2.09 -7.86 2.04
C VAL A 12 1.03 -6.85 2.43
N LEU A 13 1.30 -5.56 2.26
CA LEU A 13 0.34 -4.48 2.51
C LEU A 13 0.29 -3.54 1.31
N ARG A 14 -0.90 -3.08 0.95
CA ARG A 14 -1.10 -2.00 -0.03
C ARG A 14 -1.36 -0.70 0.72
N GLY A 15 -0.95 0.42 0.12
CA GLY A 15 -1.22 1.74 0.66
C GLY A 15 0.02 2.61 0.72
N THR A 16 0.04 3.54 1.67
CA THR A 16 1.12 4.51 1.85
C THR A 16 1.28 4.81 3.33
N LEU A 17 2.54 4.83 3.79
CA LEU A 17 2.87 5.38 5.11
C LEU A 17 2.78 6.90 5.07
N ILE A 18 1.99 7.47 5.97
CA ILE A 18 1.79 8.91 6.11
C ILE A 18 2.01 9.34 7.56
N MET A 19 2.31 10.61 7.77
CA MET A 19 2.37 11.22 9.10
C MET A 19 1.10 12.04 9.34
N PHE A 20 0.24 11.61 10.26
CA PHE A 20 -0.86 12.44 10.73
C PHE A 20 -0.33 13.56 11.60
N ARG A 21 -0.78 14.77 11.33
CA ARG A 21 -0.52 15.95 12.15
C ARG A 21 -1.83 16.48 12.68
N ARG A 22 -2.02 16.46 13.99
CA ARG A 22 -3.24 16.98 14.62
C ARG A 22 -2.93 17.98 15.72
N ARG A 23 -3.72 19.05 15.75
CA ARG A 23 -3.85 19.93 16.91
C ARG A 23 -5.13 19.55 17.65
N CYS A 24 -5.02 19.28 18.95
CA CYS A 24 -6.18 18.98 19.77
C CYS A 24 -6.90 20.29 20.09
N SER A 25 -8.23 20.25 20.09
CA SER A 25 -9.07 21.40 20.46
C SER A 25 -9.10 21.68 21.97
N LYS A 26 -8.43 20.86 22.79
CA LYS A 26 -8.34 21.08 24.24
C LYS A 26 -7.37 22.23 24.51
N PRO A 27 -7.79 23.29 25.21
CA PRO A 27 -6.95 24.48 25.42
C PRO A 27 -5.72 24.20 26.28
N ASN A 28 -5.73 23.13 27.07
CA ASN A 28 -4.59 22.69 27.88
C ASN A 28 -3.64 21.71 27.16
N CYS A 29 -3.88 21.39 25.88
CA CYS A 29 -2.94 20.57 25.12
C CYS A 29 -1.70 21.40 24.76
N ARG A 30 -0.50 20.85 24.99
CA ARG A 30 0.77 21.43 24.50
C ARG A 30 0.73 21.70 22.98
N CYS A 31 -0.03 20.88 22.24
CA CYS A 31 -0.24 21.00 20.80
C CYS A 31 -1.12 22.18 20.35
N ALA A 32 -1.88 22.80 21.26
CA ALA A 32 -2.75 23.93 20.92
C ALA A 32 -1.94 25.22 20.70
N ALA A 33 -0.84 25.39 21.42
CA ALA A 33 0.05 26.56 21.36
C ALA A 33 1.44 26.26 20.77
N GLY A 34 1.67 25.03 20.28
CA GLY A 34 2.99 24.57 19.85
C GLY A 34 2.94 23.57 18.69
N ASN A 35 3.90 22.64 18.67
CA ASN A 35 4.01 21.65 17.61
C ASN A 35 2.83 20.66 17.65
N PRO A 36 2.25 20.31 16.49
CA PRO A 36 1.16 19.34 16.42
C PRO A 36 1.63 17.95 16.87
N HIS A 37 0.70 17.12 17.33
CA HIS A 37 0.99 15.71 17.53
C HIS A 37 1.20 15.05 16.17
N GLU A 38 2.31 14.35 16.06
CA GLU A 38 2.60 13.49 14.92
C GLU A 38 2.30 12.04 15.28
N SER A 39 1.70 11.30 14.35
CA SER A 39 1.52 9.85 14.50
C SER A 39 1.65 9.20 13.13
N PRO A 40 2.52 8.19 12.96
CA PRO A 40 2.59 7.45 11.72
C PRO A 40 1.28 6.71 11.49
N ALA A 41 0.90 6.53 10.23
CA ALA A 41 -0.28 5.79 9.85
C ALA A 41 -0.15 5.15 8.48
N LEU A 42 -0.82 4.02 8.28
CA LEU A 42 -1.06 3.45 6.97
C LEU A 42 -2.36 4.02 6.41
N ALA A 43 -2.27 4.75 5.29
CA ALA A 43 -3.42 5.07 4.46
C ALA A 43 -3.59 4.02 3.36
N TYR A 44 -4.78 3.49 3.17
CA TYR A 44 -5.07 2.49 2.14
C TYR A 44 -6.49 2.65 1.60
N THR A 45 -6.72 2.20 0.36
CA THR A 45 -8.05 2.25 -0.25
C THR A 45 -8.74 0.90 -0.10
N GLU A 46 -9.99 0.91 0.33
CA GLU A 46 -10.86 -0.25 0.43
C GLU A 46 -12.26 0.13 -0.04
N ASN A 47 -12.82 -0.63 -0.98
CA ASN A 47 -14.16 -0.37 -1.56
C ASN A 47 -14.34 1.07 -2.05
N GLY A 48 -13.30 1.61 -2.72
CA GLY A 48 -13.30 2.97 -3.26
C GLY A 48 -13.16 4.09 -2.22
N ARG A 49 -12.95 3.76 -0.94
CA ARG A 49 -12.79 4.74 0.15
C ARG A 49 -11.42 4.64 0.79
N THR A 50 -10.81 5.77 1.11
CA THR A 50 -9.57 5.83 1.87
C THR A 50 -9.85 5.53 3.34
N LYS A 51 -9.13 4.55 3.87
CA LYS A 51 -9.08 4.18 5.28
C LYS A 51 -7.70 4.47 5.83
N THR A 52 -7.63 4.61 7.14
CA THR A 52 -6.40 4.92 7.87
C THR A 52 -6.27 4.01 9.08
N LEU A 53 -5.09 3.43 9.26
CA LEU A 53 -4.69 2.75 10.50
C LEU A 53 -3.55 3.53 11.15
N THR A 54 -3.78 4.08 12.34
CA THR A 54 -2.71 4.73 13.12
C THR A 54 -1.76 3.68 13.66
N LEU A 55 -0.47 3.96 13.60
CA LEU A 55 0.61 3.08 13.99
C LEU A 55 1.36 3.65 15.18
N THR A 56 2.03 2.79 15.91
CA THR A 56 3.13 3.13 16.82
C THR A 56 4.44 3.15 16.04
N ASP A 57 5.45 3.85 16.57
CA ASP A 57 6.78 3.91 15.93
C ASP A 57 7.43 2.53 15.78
N VAL A 58 7.09 1.58 16.67
CA VAL A 58 7.61 0.20 16.64
C VAL A 58 7.04 -0.61 15.48
N GLU A 59 5.83 -0.30 15.02
CA GLU A 59 5.17 -0.99 13.90
C GLU A 59 5.65 -0.47 12.53
N VAL A 60 6.18 0.75 12.46
CA VAL A 60 6.57 1.41 11.20
C VAL A 60 7.54 0.57 10.36
N PRO A 61 8.62 -0.02 10.90
CA PRO A 61 9.56 -0.81 10.10
C PRO A 61 8.90 -2.05 9.48
N GLU A 62 8.01 -2.72 10.20
CA GLU A 62 7.32 -3.92 9.70
C GLU A 62 6.33 -3.56 8.58
N VAL A 63 5.56 -2.48 8.75
CA VAL A 63 4.63 -1.96 7.74
C VAL A 63 5.38 -1.52 6.49
N ALA A 64 6.50 -0.79 6.65
CA ALA A 64 7.34 -0.38 5.52
C ALA A 64 7.86 -1.58 4.73
N ALA A 65 8.31 -2.64 5.42
CA ALA A 65 8.77 -3.86 4.75
C ALA A 65 7.62 -4.57 4.01
N ALA A 66 6.41 -4.56 4.55
CA ALA A 66 5.23 -5.15 3.90
C ALA A 66 4.76 -4.37 2.67
N LEU A 67 4.87 -3.03 2.70
CA LEU A 67 4.63 -2.16 1.55
C LEU A 67 5.64 -2.42 0.43
N ALA A 68 6.94 -2.51 0.76
CA ALA A 68 7.98 -2.81 -0.22
C ALA A 68 7.77 -4.17 -0.91
N ARG A 69 7.32 -5.19 -0.16
CA ARG A 69 6.97 -6.50 -0.74
C ARG A 69 5.78 -6.41 -1.70
N TYR A 70 4.76 -5.61 -1.37
CA TYR A 70 3.64 -5.39 -2.26
C TYR A 70 4.05 -4.65 -3.54
N GLU A 71 4.87 -3.60 -3.43
CA GLU A 71 5.37 -2.85 -4.58
C GLU A 71 6.17 -3.74 -5.53
N LYS A 72 7.05 -4.59 -4.98
CA LYS A 72 7.80 -5.57 -5.77
C LYS A 72 6.87 -6.57 -6.47
N ALA A 73 5.94 -7.17 -5.73
CA ALA A 73 5.00 -8.13 -6.30
C ALA A 73 4.10 -7.51 -7.39
N ARG A 74 3.68 -6.25 -7.20
CA ARG A 74 2.91 -5.50 -8.21
C ARG A 74 3.76 -5.26 -9.45
N SER A 75 5.00 -4.79 -9.29
CA SER A 75 5.92 -4.56 -10.41
C SER A 75 6.18 -5.84 -11.22
N ASP A 76 6.32 -6.98 -10.55
CA ASP A 76 6.54 -8.27 -11.23
C ASP A 76 5.31 -8.69 -12.03
N LEU A 77 4.12 -8.47 -11.48
CA LEU A 77 2.85 -8.75 -12.16
C LEU A 77 2.64 -7.83 -13.38
N ASP A 78 2.94 -6.54 -13.23
CA ASP A 78 2.82 -5.56 -14.32
C ASP A 78 3.76 -5.92 -15.49
N GLN A 79 5.01 -6.31 -15.19
CA GLN A 79 5.96 -6.77 -16.21
C GLN A 79 5.47 -8.03 -16.93
N ALA A 80 4.92 -9.00 -16.20
CA ALA A 80 4.36 -10.20 -16.80
C ALA A 80 3.14 -9.88 -17.69
N ALA A 81 2.30 -8.94 -17.26
CA ALA A 81 1.16 -8.48 -18.04
C ALA A 81 1.60 -7.80 -19.35
N ASP A 82 2.59 -6.92 -19.28
CA ASP A 82 3.15 -6.23 -20.45
C ASP A 82 3.75 -7.23 -21.46
N ALA A 83 4.50 -8.22 -20.98
CA ALA A 83 5.01 -9.30 -21.82
C ALA A 83 3.88 -10.08 -22.52
N GLY A 84 2.82 -10.42 -21.78
CA GLY A 84 1.65 -11.10 -22.35
C GLY A 84 0.93 -10.26 -23.42
N ILE A 85 0.83 -8.95 -23.23
CA ILE A 85 0.27 -8.02 -24.24
C ILE A 85 1.16 -7.96 -25.48
N ALA A 86 2.48 -7.93 -25.32
CA ALA A 86 3.42 -7.94 -26.44
C ALA A 86 3.29 -9.22 -27.27
N ASP A 87 3.23 -10.38 -26.62
CA ASP A 87 2.99 -11.67 -27.29
C ASP A 87 1.66 -11.69 -28.05
N LEU A 88 0.59 -11.15 -27.45
CA LEU A 88 -0.71 -11.06 -28.11
C LEU A 88 -0.64 -10.19 -29.36
N ARG A 89 0.05 -9.05 -29.31
CA ARG A 89 0.25 -8.18 -30.48
C ARG A 89 0.97 -8.90 -31.62
N ILE A 90 2.02 -9.66 -31.31
CA ILE A 90 2.75 -10.48 -32.31
C ILE A 90 1.80 -11.50 -32.96
N ARG A 91 1.02 -12.24 -32.14
CA ARG A 91 0.07 -13.24 -32.65
C ARG A 91 -1.00 -12.64 -33.56
N LEU A 92 -1.48 -11.44 -33.25
CA LEU A 92 -2.50 -10.75 -34.04
C LEU A 92 -1.94 -10.13 -35.33
N ALA A 93 -0.66 -9.74 -35.34
CA ALA A 93 0.02 -9.22 -36.54
C ALA A 93 0.34 -10.32 -37.56
N THR A 94 0.51 -11.57 -37.12
CA THR A 94 0.68 -12.71 -38.03
C THR A 94 -0.62 -12.95 -38.81
N PRO A 95 -0.58 -12.93 -40.17
CA PRO A 95 -1.75 -13.23 -40.97
C PRO A 95 -2.29 -14.59 -40.55
N ARG A 96 -3.56 -14.64 -40.11
CA ARG A 96 -4.27 -15.91 -39.95
C ARG A 96 -4.19 -16.61 -41.29
N GLN A 97 -3.41 -17.68 -41.39
CA GLN A 97 -3.36 -18.55 -42.56
C GLN A 97 -4.82 -18.85 -42.89
N ARG A 98 -5.32 -18.25 -43.98
CA ARG A 98 -6.69 -18.42 -44.41
C ARG A 98 -6.87 -19.92 -44.54
N ARG A 99 -7.78 -20.50 -43.75
CA ARG A 99 -8.25 -21.87 -43.95
C ARG A 99 -8.75 -21.92 -45.40
N HIS A 100 -7.92 -22.42 -46.30
CA HIS A 100 -8.33 -22.72 -47.66
C HIS A 100 -9.33 -23.87 -47.56
N LYS A 101 -10.57 -23.56 -47.95
CA LYS A 101 -11.60 -24.52 -48.29
C LYS A 101 -11.29 -25.08 -49.68
#